data_AF-A0A0C3FTZ3-F1
#
_entry.id   AF-A0A0C3FTZ3-F1
#
_cell.length_a   1.000
_cell.length_b   1.000
_cell.length_c   1.000
_cell.angle_alpha   90.00
_cell.angle_beta   90.00
_cell.angle_gamma   90.00
#
_symmetry.space_group_name_H-M   'P 1'
#
loop_
_entity.id
_entity.type
_entity.pdbx_description
1 polymer ?
#
loop_
_entity_poly.entity_id
_entity_poly.type
_entity_poly.pdbx_seq_one_letter_code
_entity_poly.pdbx_strand_id
1 'polypeptide(L)'
;MTTTRLPDPLPDLPYLDAAIALDVYAHSSLHYDGKPVNEEYGDNQRLSTLGEVVLSMAVTQSLFCKKPLKSADTIVQERNAATSDANIHVWVEAYKMKSRLAFAPAALEETKTEAASRFLLTSYLGAVYYRYGLPPIKAWIDKLIDPNDQSANSAPPQPTQMPPALPQSPSQIQSINPAQDNILAIFNQRLQQNGMTAEWPAESIGPAHALRWHVKCVVGGVEKGQGGGRNQNMAKKEAAKIAYLNMGFGAIA
;
A
#
# COMPACT_ATOMS: atom_id res chain seq x y z
N MET A 1 16.22 13.49 -27.62
CA MET A 1 15.26 12.73 -26.79
C MET A 1 16.05 11.91 -25.80
N THR A 2 15.86 12.11 -24.50
CA THR A 2 16.62 11.41 -23.47
C THR A 2 15.88 10.13 -23.11
N THR A 3 16.23 9.02 -23.76
CA THR A 3 15.68 7.71 -23.41
C THR A 3 16.08 7.37 -21.99
N THR A 4 15.12 7.27 -21.07
CA THR A 4 15.36 6.80 -19.71
C THR A 4 15.94 5.39 -19.77
N ARG A 5 17.22 5.24 -19.44
CA ARG A 5 17.86 3.93 -19.40
C ARG A 5 17.23 3.12 -18.27
N LEU A 6 16.60 1.99 -18.61
CA LEU A 6 15.99 1.10 -17.63
C LEU A 6 17.04 0.49 -16.70
N PRO A 7 16.67 0.18 -15.45
CA PRO A 7 17.52 -0.60 -14.55
C PRO A 7 17.74 -2.01 -15.09
N ASP A 8 18.92 -2.55 -14.85
CA ASP A 8 19.30 -3.92 -15.19
C ASP A 8 19.95 -4.58 -13.96
N PRO A 9 19.31 -5.59 -13.33
CA PRO A 9 18.00 -6.15 -13.68
C PRO A 9 16.83 -5.19 -13.42
N LEU A 10 15.71 -5.42 -14.12
CA LEU A 10 14.44 -4.75 -13.83
C LEU A 10 13.94 -5.13 -12.42
N PRO A 11 13.36 -4.20 -11.64
CA PRO A 11 12.74 -4.51 -10.36
C PRO A 11 11.45 -5.29 -10.55
N ASP A 12 11.13 -6.20 -9.62
CA ASP A 12 9.88 -6.96 -9.67
C ASP A 12 8.64 -6.05 -9.71
N LEU A 13 7.69 -6.39 -10.58
CA LEU A 13 6.37 -5.76 -10.57
C LEU A 13 5.68 -6.00 -9.21
N PRO A 14 4.95 -5.00 -8.66
CA PRO A 14 4.11 -5.20 -7.49
C PRO A 14 3.17 -6.41 -7.61
N TYR A 15 2.88 -7.09 -6.52
CA TYR A 15 1.91 -8.19 -6.56
C TYR A 15 0.49 -7.67 -6.84
N LEU A 16 -0.27 -8.41 -7.63
CA LEU A 16 -1.69 -8.16 -7.89
C LEU A 16 -2.46 -9.49 -7.98
N ASP A 17 -3.59 -9.58 -7.28
CA ASP A 17 -4.43 -10.78 -7.23
C ASP A 17 -5.03 -11.10 -8.61
N ALA A 18 -5.11 -12.40 -8.93
CA ALA A 18 -5.60 -12.86 -10.23
C ALA A 18 -7.00 -12.33 -10.57
N ALA A 19 -7.90 -12.22 -9.60
CA ALA A 19 -9.29 -11.76 -9.81
C ALA A 19 -9.36 -10.32 -10.36
N ILE A 20 -8.70 -9.36 -9.70
CA ILE A 20 -8.67 -7.96 -10.16
C ILE A 20 -7.74 -7.77 -11.36
N ALA A 21 -6.72 -8.63 -11.52
CA ALA A 21 -5.88 -8.63 -12.70
C ALA A 21 -6.67 -8.96 -13.98
N LEU A 22 -7.70 -9.81 -13.94
CA LEU A 22 -8.53 -10.10 -15.12
C LEU A 22 -9.21 -8.84 -15.67
N ASP A 23 -9.72 -7.96 -14.80
CA ASP A 23 -10.31 -6.68 -15.24
C ASP A 23 -9.25 -5.70 -15.74
N VAL A 24 -8.12 -5.57 -15.04
CA VAL A 24 -6.99 -4.71 -15.45
C VAL A 24 -6.47 -5.09 -16.85
N TYR A 25 -6.39 -6.38 -17.15
CA TYR A 25 -5.89 -6.90 -18.42
C TYR A 25 -7.00 -7.15 -19.46
N ALA A 26 -8.18 -6.54 -19.32
CA ALA A 26 -9.25 -6.57 -20.33
C ALA A 26 -9.29 -5.28 -21.17
N HIS A 27 -9.12 -5.38 -22.49
CA HIS A 27 -9.22 -4.23 -23.39
C HIS A 27 -10.68 -3.73 -23.54
N SER A 28 -10.84 -2.45 -23.89
CA SER A 28 -12.16 -1.81 -24.08
C SER A 28 -13.05 -2.53 -25.09
N SER A 29 -12.47 -3.17 -26.10
CA SER A 29 -13.17 -3.98 -27.11
C SER A 29 -13.87 -5.24 -26.55
N LEU A 30 -13.68 -5.58 -25.27
CA LEU A 30 -14.39 -6.65 -24.57
C LEU A 30 -15.53 -6.11 -23.69
N HIS A 31 -15.75 -4.79 -23.65
CA HIS A 31 -16.94 -4.20 -23.05
C HIS A 31 -18.13 -4.31 -24.01
N TYR A 32 -19.27 -4.66 -23.44
CA TYR A 32 -20.57 -4.72 -24.10
C TYR A 32 -21.61 -4.11 -23.16
N ASP A 33 -22.71 -3.63 -23.72
CA ASP A 33 -23.76 -2.99 -22.92
C ASP A 33 -24.38 -3.97 -21.92
N GLY A 34 -24.63 -3.51 -20.70
CA GLY A 34 -25.09 -4.35 -19.59
C GLY A 34 -24.05 -5.32 -18.99
N LYS A 35 -22.76 -5.27 -19.35
CA LYS A 35 -21.72 -6.04 -18.65
C LYS A 35 -21.73 -5.68 -17.15
N PRO A 36 -21.84 -6.65 -16.22
CA PRO A 36 -21.68 -6.38 -14.80
C PRO A 36 -20.30 -5.80 -14.49
N VAL A 37 -20.27 -4.68 -13.77
CA VAL A 37 -19.04 -4.12 -13.17
C VAL A 37 -18.83 -4.71 -11.79
N ASN A 38 -17.59 -4.71 -11.29
CA ASN A 38 -17.29 -5.17 -9.93
C ASN A 38 -17.91 -4.20 -8.90
N GLU A 39 -18.61 -4.72 -7.89
CA GLU A 39 -19.29 -3.89 -6.89
C GLU A 39 -18.31 -3.09 -5.98
N GLU A 40 -17.09 -3.59 -5.75
CA GLU A 40 -16.09 -2.93 -4.90
C GLU A 40 -15.37 -1.79 -5.65
N TYR A 41 -14.83 -2.07 -6.84
CA TYR A 41 -13.96 -1.15 -7.60
C TYR A 41 -14.50 -0.73 -8.97
N GLY A 42 -15.62 -1.26 -9.43
CA GLY A 42 -16.22 -0.94 -10.72
C GLY A 42 -15.48 -1.61 -11.89
N ASP A 43 -14.84 -0.81 -12.73
CA ASP A 43 -14.17 -1.25 -13.94
C ASP A 43 -12.70 -0.80 -13.99
N ASN A 44 -12.00 -1.18 -15.06
CA ASN A 44 -10.62 -0.75 -15.27
C ASN A 44 -10.47 0.73 -15.65
N GLN A 45 -11.54 1.42 -16.10
CA GLN A 45 -11.49 2.86 -16.34
C GLN A 45 -11.35 3.63 -15.02
N ARG A 46 -12.15 3.27 -14.00
CA ARG A 46 -12.04 3.82 -12.64
C ARG A 46 -10.68 3.53 -12.02
N LEU A 47 -10.16 2.31 -12.21
CA LEU A 47 -8.81 1.95 -11.76
C LEU A 47 -7.74 2.78 -12.48
N SER A 48 -7.87 3.00 -13.79
CA SER A 48 -6.97 3.88 -14.56
C SER A 48 -6.98 5.32 -14.04
N THR A 49 -8.15 5.90 -13.77
CA THR A 49 -8.28 7.26 -13.21
C THR A 49 -7.57 7.38 -11.85
N LEU A 50 -7.70 6.37 -10.98
CA LEU A 50 -6.99 6.32 -9.71
C LEU A 50 -5.47 6.16 -9.91
N GLY A 51 -5.07 5.28 -10.82
CA GLY A 51 -3.67 4.97 -11.11
C GLY A 51 -2.88 6.13 -11.71
N GLU A 52 -3.50 6.99 -12.52
CA GLU A 52 -2.88 8.22 -13.06
C GLU A 52 -2.42 9.15 -11.94
N VAL A 53 -3.30 9.38 -10.94
CA VAL A 53 -3.00 10.20 -9.76
C VAL A 53 -1.93 9.54 -8.90
N VAL A 54 -2.04 8.22 -8.68
CA VAL A 54 -1.07 7.45 -7.87
C VAL A 54 0.32 7.44 -8.50
N LEU A 55 0.44 7.26 -9.82
CA LEU A 55 1.71 7.31 -10.55
C LEU A 55 2.36 8.69 -10.41
N SER A 56 1.61 9.75 -10.68
CA SER A 56 2.07 11.13 -10.53
C SER A 56 2.54 11.43 -9.10
N MET A 57 1.78 10.99 -8.10
CA MET A 57 2.11 11.17 -6.68
C MET A 57 3.36 10.39 -6.27
N ALA A 58 3.47 9.11 -6.66
CA ALA A 58 4.63 8.28 -6.33
C ALA A 58 5.91 8.87 -6.89
N VAL A 59 5.94 9.20 -8.19
CA VAL A 59 7.11 9.83 -8.84
C VAL A 59 7.44 11.17 -8.18
N THR A 60 6.45 12.02 -7.89
CA THR A 60 6.66 13.30 -7.19
C THR A 60 7.30 13.10 -5.81
N GLN A 61 6.80 12.13 -5.03
CA GLN A 61 7.33 11.85 -3.69
C GLN A 61 8.77 11.33 -3.75
N SER A 62 9.06 10.40 -4.68
CA SER A 62 10.41 9.88 -4.90
C SER A 62 11.39 11.00 -5.24
N LEU A 63 11.03 11.90 -6.17
CA LEU A 63 11.86 13.05 -6.55
C LEU A 63 12.05 14.07 -5.42
N PHE A 64 11.01 14.33 -4.62
CA PHE A 64 11.05 15.25 -3.48
C PHE A 64 11.98 14.75 -2.36
N CYS A 65 12.07 13.44 -2.15
CA CYS A 65 12.93 12.84 -1.13
C CYS A 65 14.42 12.81 -1.50
N LYS A 66 14.79 12.93 -2.79
CA LYS A 66 16.19 12.81 -3.24
C LYS A 66 17.13 13.83 -2.58
N LYS A 67 18.41 13.46 -2.50
CA LYS A 67 19.52 14.31 -2.04
C LYS A 67 20.59 14.42 -3.14
N PRO A 68 21.13 15.61 -3.46
CA PRO A 68 20.74 16.92 -2.95
C PRO A 68 19.28 17.30 -3.29
N LEU A 69 18.70 18.23 -2.52
CA LEU A 69 17.31 18.66 -2.72
C LEU A 69 17.12 19.28 -4.10
N LYS A 70 16.04 18.90 -4.78
CA LYS A 70 15.62 19.45 -6.07
C LYS A 70 14.69 20.64 -5.89
N SER A 71 14.71 21.59 -6.83
CA SER A 71 13.72 22.67 -6.87
C SER A 71 12.34 22.14 -7.29
N ALA A 72 11.28 22.90 -6.99
CA ALA A 72 9.92 22.54 -7.40
C ALA A 72 9.80 22.38 -8.93
N ASP A 73 10.41 23.29 -9.70
CA ASP A 73 10.39 23.25 -11.16
C ASP A 73 11.09 22.00 -11.71
N THR A 74 12.25 21.63 -11.14
CA THR A 74 12.97 20.40 -11.52
C THR A 74 12.16 19.15 -11.16
N ILE A 75 11.48 19.11 -10.01
CA ILE A 75 10.58 18.00 -9.64
C ILE A 75 9.43 17.87 -10.65
N VAL A 76 8.80 18.98 -11.05
CA VAL A 76 7.72 18.98 -12.06
C VAL A 76 8.24 18.54 -13.42
N GLN A 77 9.40 19.04 -13.85
CA GLN A 77 10.02 18.69 -15.13
C GLN A 77 10.38 17.20 -15.20
N GLU A 78 11.08 16.67 -14.19
CA GLU A 78 11.48 15.27 -14.15
C GLU A 78 10.27 14.33 -13.99
N ARG A 79 9.25 14.71 -13.20
CA ARG A 79 8.00 13.96 -13.11
C ARG A 79 7.34 13.85 -14.48
N ASN A 80 7.15 14.98 -15.18
CA ASN A 80 6.50 14.99 -16.49
C ASN A 80 7.28 14.17 -17.52
N ALA A 81 8.62 14.15 -17.45
CA ALA A 81 9.44 13.29 -18.29
C ALA A 81 9.25 11.79 -17.95
N ALA A 82 9.26 11.43 -16.67
CA ALA A 82 9.07 10.05 -16.20
C ALA A 82 7.65 9.50 -16.43
N THR A 83 6.61 10.33 -16.39
CA THR A 83 5.22 9.93 -16.65
C THR A 83 4.76 10.20 -18.09
N SER A 84 5.70 10.44 -19.00
CA SER A 84 5.41 10.64 -20.44
C SER A 84 4.98 9.34 -21.13
N ASP A 85 4.20 9.48 -22.20
CA ASP A 85 3.63 8.40 -23.01
C ASP A 85 4.69 7.40 -23.46
N ALA A 86 5.75 7.90 -24.09
CA ALA A 86 6.89 7.12 -24.55
C ALA A 86 7.61 6.40 -23.40
N ASN A 87 7.78 7.03 -22.23
CA ASN A 87 8.47 6.39 -21.10
C ASN A 87 7.61 5.29 -20.46
N ILE A 88 6.31 5.51 -20.33
CA ILE A 88 5.34 4.50 -19.87
C ILE A 88 5.25 3.35 -20.87
N HIS A 89 5.25 3.62 -22.18
CA HIS A 89 5.28 2.60 -23.22
C HIS A 89 6.54 1.72 -23.10
N VAL A 90 7.72 2.32 -22.91
CA VAL A 90 8.98 1.59 -22.66
C VAL A 90 8.88 0.69 -21.41
N TRP A 91 8.26 1.14 -20.31
CA TRP A 91 8.02 0.29 -19.14
C TRP A 91 7.09 -0.89 -19.45
N VAL A 92 5.97 -0.64 -20.14
CA VAL A 92 4.96 -1.66 -20.49
C VAL A 92 5.53 -2.75 -21.38
N GLU A 93 6.37 -2.39 -22.36
CA GLU A 93 7.09 -3.34 -23.22
C GLU A 93 8.15 -4.12 -22.43
N ALA A 94 8.95 -3.45 -21.59
CA ALA A 94 10.00 -4.08 -20.79
C ALA A 94 9.44 -5.17 -19.84
N TYR A 95 8.30 -4.90 -19.20
CA TYR A 95 7.58 -5.87 -18.37
C TYR A 95 6.68 -6.82 -19.17
N LYS A 96 6.64 -6.71 -20.51
CA LYS A 96 5.81 -7.51 -21.42
C LYS A 96 4.32 -7.51 -21.05
N MET A 97 3.80 -6.44 -20.45
CA MET A 97 2.45 -6.43 -19.86
C MET A 97 1.37 -6.72 -20.92
N LYS A 98 1.54 -6.23 -22.15
CA LYS A 98 0.61 -6.48 -23.27
C LYS A 98 0.45 -7.97 -23.62
N SER A 99 1.42 -8.83 -23.30
CA SER A 99 1.30 -10.29 -23.52
C SER A 99 0.18 -10.95 -22.71
N ARG A 100 -0.32 -10.27 -21.67
CA ARG A 100 -1.42 -10.74 -20.81
C ARG A 100 -2.75 -10.05 -21.12
N LEU A 101 -2.77 -9.07 -22.03
CA LEU A 101 -3.96 -8.30 -22.38
C LEU A 101 -4.91 -9.12 -23.24
N ALA A 102 -6.16 -9.26 -22.80
CA ALA A 102 -7.24 -9.86 -23.59
C ALA A 102 -7.95 -8.78 -24.43
N PHE A 103 -8.08 -9.00 -25.74
CA PHE A 103 -8.72 -8.07 -26.68
C PHE A 103 -9.37 -8.82 -27.85
N ALA A 104 -10.33 -8.18 -28.52
CA ALA A 104 -10.93 -8.71 -29.74
C ALA A 104 -9.99 -8.47 -30.94
N PRO A 105 -9.91 -9.36 -31.96
CA PRO A 105 -8.91 -9.25 -33.03
C PRO A 105 -8.87 -7.90 -33.77
N ALA A 106 -10.03 -7.24 -33.93
CA ALA A 106 -10.13 -5.92 -34.57
C ALA A 106 -9.39 -4.80 -33.81
N ALA A 107 -9.17 -4.94 -32.50
CA ALA A 107 -8.52 -3.94 -31.66
C ALA A 107 -6.98 -4.08 -31.62
N LEU A 108 -6.37 -5.00 -32.38
CA LEU A 108 -4.93 -5.29 -32.31
C LEU A 108 -4.05 -4.05 -32.53
N GLU A 109 -4.41 -3.14 -33.45
CA GLU A 109 -3.61 -1.93 -33.67
C GLU A 109 -3.79 -0.89 -32.56
N GLU A 110 -4.98 -0.80 -31.96
CA GLU A 110 -5.25 0.07 -30.80
C GLU A 110 -4.40 -0.33 -29.60
N THR A 111 -4.26 -1.63 -29.31
CA THR A 111 -3.49 -2.13 -28.16
C THR A 111 -1.99 -1.86 -28.25
N LYS A 112 -1.45 -1.60 -29.44
CA LYS A 112 -0.04 -1.26 -29.65
C LYS A 112 0.31 0.16 -29.21
N THR A 113 -0.66 1.08 -29.23
CA THR A 113 -0.44 2.52 -29.01
C THR A 113 0.17 2.87 -27.65
N GLU A 114 0.83 4.03 -27.56
CA GLU A 114 1.30 4.57 -26.28
C GLU A 114 0.13 4.88 -25.33
N ALA A 115 -1.01 5.33 -25.86
CA ALA A 115 -2.24 5.56 -25.10
C ALA A 115 -2.77 4.29 -24.43
N ALA A 116 -2.86 3.18 -25.16
CA ALA A 116 -3.21 1.87 -24.59
C ALA A 116 -2.17 1.38 -23.57
N SER A 117 -0.89 1.73 -23.77
CA SER A 117 0.19 1.42 -22.84
C SER A 117 0.03 2.19 -21.53
N ARG A 118 -0.27 3.49 -21.56
CA ARG A 118 -0.65 4.25 -20.36
C ARG A 118 -1.84 3.62 -19.67
N PHE A 119 -2.95 3.45 -20.39
CA PHE A 119 -4.19 2.92 -19.81
C PHE A 119 -3.99 1.58 -19.09
N LEU A 120 -3.18 0.68 -19.66
CA LEU A 120 -2.84 -0.59 -19.02
C LEU A 120 -2.01 -0.40 -17.74
N LEU A 121 -0.97 0.44 -17.79
CA LEU A 121 -0.13 0.68 -16.60
C LEU A 121 -0.91 1.39 -15.49
N THR A 122 -1.73 2.38 -15.82
CA THR A 122 -2.52 3.13 -14.84
C THR A 122 -3.63 2.25 -14.25
N SER A 123 -4.34 1.47 -15.06
CA SER A 123 -5.31 0.47 -14.56
C SER A 123 -4.66 -0.47 -13.55
N TYR A 124 -3.46 -0.95 -13.87
CA TYR A 124 -2.66 -1.81 -13.00
C TYR A 124 -2.24 -1.12 -11.71
N LEU A 125 -1.69 0.10 -11.77
CA LEU A 125 -1.26 0.84 -10.57
C LEU A 125 -2.44 1.25 -9.68
N GLY A 126 -3.60 1.58 -10.26
CA GLY A 126 -4.82 1.82 -9.51
C GLY A 126 -5.30 0.56 -8.78
N ALA A 127 -5.21 -0.61 -9.41
CA ALA A 127 -5.55 -1.89 -8.78
C ALA A 127 -4.58 -2.27 -7.64
N VAL A 128 -3.28 -2.07 -7.84
CA VAL A 128 -2.27 -2.28 -6.78
C VAL A 128 -2.51 -1.32 -5.62
N TYR A 129 -2.82 -0.04 -5.88
CA TYR A 129 -3.12 0.93 -4.84
C TYR A 129 -4.40 0.57 -4.08
N TYR A 130 -5.45 0.17 -4.80
CA TYR A 130 -6.72 -0.26 -4.21
C TYR A 130 -6.54 -1.45 -3.25
N ARG A 131 -5.70 -2.44 -3.58
CA ARG A 131 -5.44 -3.62 -2.73
C ARG A 131 -4.39 -3.40 -1.65
N TYR A 132 -3.34 -2.62 -1.92
CA TYR A 132 -2.10 -2.59 -1.12
C TYR A 132 -1.58 -1.19 -0.76
N GLY A 133 -2.25 -0.14 -1.22
CA GLY A 133 -1.84 1.25 -1.03
C GLY A 133 -0.56 1.63 -1.78
N LEU A 134 0.00 2.77 -1.41
CA LEU A 134 1.19 3.35 -2.03
C LEU A 134 2.52 2.58 -1.84
N PRO A 135 2.85 1.99 -0.68
CA PRO A 135 4.20 1.49 -0.40
C PRO A 135 4.83 0.57 -1.47
N PRO A 136 4.15 -0.46 -2.01
CA PRO A 136 4.74 -1.31 -3.06
C PRO A 136 4.95 -0.55 -4.38
N ILE A 137 4.07 0.41 -4.70
CA ILE A 137 4.19 1.24 -5.91
C ILE A 137 5.38 2.18 -5.77
N LYS A 138 5.53 2.85 -4.62
CA LYS A 138 6.68 3.74 -4.38
C LYS A 138 8.00 2.97 -4.46
N ALA A 139 8.10 1.81 -3.80
CA ALA A 139 9.31 0.98 -3.84
C ALA A 139 9.69 0.49 -5.24
N TRP A 140 8.70 0.29 -6.12
CA TRP A 140 8.89 -0.04 -7.53
C TRP A 140 9.32 1.18 -8.36
N ILE A 141 8.64 2.33 -8.18
CA ILE A 141 8.98 3.61 -8.84
C ILE A 141 10.38 4.09 -8.45
N ASP A 142 10.75 4.01 -7.17
CA ASP A 142 12.08 4.41 -6.66
C ASP A 142 13.18 3.72 -7.47
N LYS A 143 13.09 2.39 -7.64
CA LYS A 143 14.07 1.59 -8.41
C LYS A 143 14.04 1.86 -9.92
N LEU A 144 12.89 2.29 -10.48
CA LEU A 144 12.78 2.65 -11.90
C LEU A 144 13.38 4.02 -12.22
N ILE A 145 13.24 5.00 -11.32
CA ILE A 145 13.74 6.37 -11.52
C ILE A 145 15.10 6.64 -10.87
N ASP A 146 15.57 5.73 -10.01
CA ASP A 146 16.91 5.75 -9.42
C ASP A 146 17.40 4.36 -8.98
N PRO A 147 17.91 3.52 -9.91
CA PRO A 147 18.48 2.22 -9.55
C PRO A 147 19.64 2.27 -8.54
N ASN A 148 20.30 3.41 -8.40
CA ASN A 148 21.46 3.58 -7.53
C ASN A 148 21.12 4.13 -6.14
N ASP A 149 19.86 4.48 -5.87
CA ASP A 149 19.47 5.10 -4.60
C ASP A 149 19.39 4.07 -3.45
N GLN A 150 20.52 3.90 -2.76
CA GLN A 150 20.63 3.05 -1.58
C GLN A 150 20.01 3.65 -0.30
N SER A 151 19.40 4.84 -0.36
CA SER A 151 18.89 5.54 0.84
C SER A 151 17.69 4.85 1.52
N ALA A 152 17.13 3.80 0.91
CA ALA A 152 16.12 2.94 1.52
C ALA A 152 16.62 2.14 2.75
N ASN A 153 17.93 2.13 3.04
CA ASN A 153 18.53 1.28 4.08
C ASN A 153 18.98 2.03 5.36
N SER A 154 18.80 3.35 5.44
CA SER A 154 19.20 4.16 6.61
C SER A 154 18.01 4.47 7.53
N ALA A 155 17.79 3.60 8.52
CA ALA A 155 17.01 3.97 9.70
C ALA A 155 17.71 5.15 10.44
N PRO A 156 16.96 6.10 11.05
CA PRO A 156 17.59 7.23 11.75
C PRO A 156 18.46 6.78 12.94
N PRO A 157 19.62 7.42 13.18
CA PRO A 157 20.54 7.02 14.25
C PRO A 157 19.97 7.32 15.63
N GLN A 158 19.94 6.31 16.51
CA GLN A 158 19.59 6.48 17.93
C GLN A 158 20.81 6.95 18.74
N PRO A 159 20.71 8.02 19.56
CA PRO A 159 21.80 8.45 20.43
C PRO A 159 22.06 7.46 21.58
N THR A 160 23.30 7.01 21.71
CA THR A 160 23.77 6.15 22.80
C THR A 160 24.14 6.94 24.05
N GLN A 161 23.47 6.68 25.18
CA GLN A 161 24.07 6.27 26.49
C GLN A 161 23.03 6.34 27.64
N MET A 162 23.14 5.42 28.61
CA MET A 162 22.24 5.29 29.77
C MET A 162 23.00 5.50 31.09
N PRO A 163 22.44 6.24 32.07
CA PRO A 163 22.81 6.12 33.49
C PRO A 163 22.22 4.84 34.15
N PRO A 164 22.69 4.44 35.35
CA PRO A 164 22.57 3.07 35.84
C PRO A 164 21.19 2.66 36.39
N ALA A 165 20.94 1.35 36.36
CA ALA A 165 19.65 0.73 36.67
C ALA A 165 19.34 0.60 38.18
N LEU A 166 18.06 0.77 38.52
CA LEU A 166 17.45 0.31 39.78
C LEU A 166 16.78 -1.07 39.58
N PRO A 167 16.48 -1.83 40.67
CA PRO A 167 16.11 -3.24 40.58
C PRO A 167 14.81 -3.50 39.79
N GLN A 168 14.85 -4.53 38.95
CA GLN A 168 13.73 -4.93 38.09
C GLN A 168 12.70 -5.76 38.86
N SER A 169 11.43 -5.42 38.70
CA SER A 169 10.31 -6.37 38.84
C SER A 169 9.97 -6.94 37.46
N PRO A 170 9.46 -8.18 37.33
CA PRO A 170 9.40 -8.85 36.03
C PRO A 170 8.42 -8.22 35.04
N SER A 171 8.95 -7.92 33.85
CA SER A 171 8.34 -7.78 32.51
C SER A 171 6.83 -8.01 32.39
N GLN A 172 6.07 -7.20 31.63
CA GLN A 172 6.40 -6.78 30.25
C GLN A 172 6.08 -5.30 29.94
N ILE A 173 6.90 -4.69 29.09
CA ILE A 173 6.91 -3.26 28.72
C ILE A 173 6.63 -3.12 27.21
N GLN A 174 5.87 -2.10 26.79
CA GLN A 174 6.26 -1.20 25.68
C GLN A 174 5.40 0.07 25.54
N SER A 175 6.06 1.14 25.10
CA SER A 175 5.66 2.56 25.15
C SER A 175 6.64 3.36 24.27
N ILE A 176 6.34 4.49 23.61
CA ILE A 176 5.11 5.28 23.37
C ILE A 176 5.38 6.08 22.06
N ASN A 177 4.36 6.43 21.25
CA ASN A 177 4.38 7.70 20.51
C ASN A 177 2.96 8.17 20.07
N PRO A 178 2.64 9.48 20.12
CA PRO A 178 1.27 9.98 19.95
C PRO A 178 0.97 10.58 18.56
N ALA A 179 -0.32 10.67 18.21
CA ALA A 179 -0.91 11.24 16.98
C ALA A 179 -0.37 10.62 15.66
N GLN A 180 -1.06 9.72 14.96
CA GLN A 180 -2.50 9.75 14.61
C GLN A 180 -3.19 8.38 14.70
N ASP A 181 -2.58 7.42 15.41
CA ASP A 181 -2.85 5.98 15.25
C ASP A 181 -3.30 5.30 16.57
N ASN A 182 -3.92 6.10 17.45
CA ASN A 182 -3.83 5.92 18.91
C ASN A 182 -5.03 5.23 19.59
N ILE A 183 -5.91 4.58 18.82
CA ILE A 183 -7.14 3.94 19.33
C ILE A 183 -6.85 2.94 20.46
N LEU A 184 -5.80 2.12 20.30
CA LEU A 184 -5.39 1.13 21.30
C LEU A 184 -4.94 1.76 22.63
N ALA A 185 -4.26 2.92 22.59
CA ALA A 185 -3.83 3.59 23.82
C ALA A 185 -4.99 4.33 24.51
N ILE A 186 -5.86 5.00 23.74
CA ILE A 186 -7.08 5.64 24.24
C ILE A 186 -7.97 4.58 24.93
N PHE A 187 -8.12 3.42 24.30
CA PHE A 187 -8.84 2.27 24.84
C PHE A 187 -8.23 1.76 26.16
N ASN A 188 -6.92 1.51 26.20
CA ASN A 188 -6.24 1.04 27.42
C ASN A 188 -6.29 2.08 28.55
N GLN A 189 -6.12 3.37 28.23
CA GLN A 189 -6.23 4.46 29.19
C GLN A 189 -7.67 4.56 29.74
N ARG A 190 -8.68 4.38 28.90
CA ARG A 190 -10.08 4.39 29.32
C ARG A 190 -10.41 3.20 30.23
N LEU A 191 -9.86 2.03 29.96
CA LEU A 191 -10.00 0.86 30.84
C LEU A 191 -9.37 1.11 32.22
N GLN A 192 -8.16 1.64 32.28
CA GLN A 192 -7.49 1.99 33.54
C GLN A 192 -8.29 3.01 34.37
N GLN A 193 -8.88 4.03 33.73
CA GLN A 193 -9.78 4.98 34.40
C GLN A 193 -11.02 4.33 35.03
N ASN A 194 -11.47 3.19 34.49
CA ASN A 194 -12.63 2.43 35.01
C ASN A 194 -12.21 1.25 35.90
N GLY A 195 -10.94 1.14 36.29
CA GLY A 195 -10.42 0.03 37.11
C GLY A 195 -10.39 -1.32 36.38
N MET A 196 -10.41 -1.31 35.05
CA MET A 196 -10.44 -2.50 34.19
C MET A 196 -9.11 -2.68 33.45
N THR A 197 -8.83 -3.93 33.03
CA THR A 197 -7.69 -4.30 32.18
C THR A 197 -8.17 -5.16 31.02
N ALA A 198 -7.54 -5.03 29.86
CA ALA A 198 -7.79 -5.86 28.68
C ALA A 198 -6.69 -6.90 28.48
N GLU A 199 -7.11 -8.14 28.27
CA GLU A 199 -6.30 -9.24 27.76
C GLU A 199 -6.44 -9.34 26.23
N TRP A 200 -5.36 -9.78 25.58
CA TRP A 200 -5.24 -9.77 24.13
C TRP A 200 -4.70 -11.10 23.57
N PRO A 201 -5.43 -12.22 23.73
CA PRO A 201 -5.02 -13.50 23.15
C PRO A 201 -4.92 -13.38 21.63
N ALA A 202 -3.82 -13.88 21.08
CA ALA A 202 -3.44 -13.77 19.68
C ALA A 202 -3.21 -15.17 19.08
N GLU A 203 -3.91 -15.46 18.00
CA GLU A 203 -3.84 -16.73 17.27
C GLU A 203 -3.38 -16.46 15.83
N SER A 204 -2.54 -17.35 15.29
CA SER A 204 -2.14 -17.34 13.88
C SER A 204 -2.90 -18.43 13.13
N ILE A 205 -3.73 -18.05 12.16
CA ILE A 205 -4.58 -18.96 11.40
C ILE A 205 -4.15 -18.93 9.93
N GLY A 206 -4.01 -20.11 9.32
CA GLY A 206 -3.69 -20.28 7.89
C GLY A 206 -2.31 -20.90 7.64
N PRO A 207 -2.04 -21.33 6.38
CA PRO A 207 -0.75 -21.87 5.99
C PRO A 207 0.33 -20.78 5.97
N ALA A 208 1.62 -21.16 6.03
CA ALA A 208 2.73 -20.21 6.18
C ALA A 208 2.80 -19.09 5.12
N HIS A 209 2.26 -19.32 3.91
CA HIS A 209 2.20 -18.33 2.83
C HIS A 209 0.95 -17.43 2.87
N ALA A 210 -0.01 -17.69 3.76
CA ALA A 210 -1.25 -16.93 3.94
C ALA A 210 -1.61 -16.79 5.43
N LEU A 211 -0.60 -16.62 6.29
CA LEU A 211 -0.76 -16.53 7.74
C LEU A 211 -1.48 -15.21 8.11
N ARG A 212 -2.64 -15.33 8.76
CA ARG A 212 -3.42 -14.21 9.28
C ARG A 212 -3.43 -14.26 10.80
N TRP A 213 -3.17 -13.12 11.43
CA TRP A 213 -3.30 -12.96 12.88
C TRP A 213 -4.72 -12.61 13.24
N HIS A 214 -5.28 -13.33 14.19
CA HIS A 214 -6.55 -13.03 14.83
C HIS A 214 -6.27 -12.66 16.30
N VAL A 215 -6.78 -11.52 16.76
CA VAL A 215 -6.60 -11.06 18.13
C VAL A 215 -7.97 -10.74 18.70
N LYS A 216 -8.25 -11.25 19.89
CA LYS A 216 -9.45 -10.90 20.66
C LYS A 216 -9.10 -9.89 21.73
N CYS A 217 -10.07 -9.10 22.12
CA CYS A 217 -10.02 -8.15 23.22
C CYS A 217 -10.96 -8.66 24.32
N VAL A 218 -10.40 -9.09 25.45
CA VAL A 218 -11.17 -9.64 26.58
C VAL A 218 -11.03 -8.68 27.76
N VAL A 219 -12.16 -8.18 28.28
CA VAL A 219 -12.19 -7.25 29.42
C VAL A 219 -13.02 -7.88 30.52
N GLY A 220 -12.39 -8.14 31.68
CA GLY A 220 -13.06 -8.80 32.82
C GLY A 220 -13.59 -10.20 32.48
N GLY A 221 -12.86 -10.97 31.66
CA GLY A 221 -13.26 -12.30 31.21
C GLY A 221 -14.32 -12.34 30.09
N VAL A 222 -14.82 -11.19 29.62
CA VAL A 222 -15.82 -11.10 28.55
C VAL A 222 -15.17 -10.55 27.27
N GLU A 223 -15.37 -11.24 26.14
CA GLU A 223 -14.94 -10.77 24.82
C GLU A 223 -15.71 -9.48 24.45
N LYS A 224 -14.98 -8.40 24.16
CA LYS A 224 -15.53 -7.08 23.78
C LYS A 224 -15.29 -6.73 22.32
N GLY A 225 -14.31 -7.34 21.67
CA GLY A 225 -14.05 -7.15 20.24
C GLY A 225 -13.01 -8.13 19.72
N GLN A 226 -12.97 -8.31 18.40
CA GLN A 226 -12.01 -9.17 17.71
C GLN A 226 -11.50 -8.43 16.46
N GLY A 227 -10.28 -8.71 16.03
CA GLY A 227 -9.65 -8.05 14.88
C GLY A 227 -8.68 -8.98 14.17
N GLY A 228 -8.53 -8.79 12.86
CA GLY A 228 -7.79 -9.74 12.00
C GLY A 228 -6.85 -9.05 11.02
N GLY A 229 -5.54 -9.25 11.14
CA GLY A 229 -4.52 -8.52 10.39
C GLY A 229 -3.37 -9.37 9.85
N ARG A 230 -2.51 -8.75 9.04
CA ARG A 230 -1.27 -9.38 8.51
C ARG A 230 -0.15 -9.48 9.57
N ASN A 231 -0.31 -8.82 10.71
CA ASN A 231 0.53 -8.91 11.89
C ASN A 231 -0.31 -8.73 13.16
N GLN A 232 0.22 -9.12 14.33
CA GLN A 232 -0.49 -9.00 15.62
C GLN A 232 -0.91 -7.57 15.95
N ASN A 233 -0.08 -6.57 15.62
CA ASN A 233 -0.38 -5.15 15.94
C ASN A 233 -1.60 -4.62 15.18
N MET A 234 -1.74 -4.98 13.90
CA MET A 234 -2.91 -4.63 13.09
C MET A 234 -4.18 -5.29 13.65
N ALA A 235 -4.11 -6.60 13.93
CA ALA A 235 -5.21 -7.35 14.53
C ALA A 235 -5.64 -6.76 15.89
N LYS A 236 -4.66 -6.38 16.73
CA LYS A 236 -4.88 -5.76 18.05
C LYS A 236 -5.50 -4.36 17.98
N LYS A 237 -5.08 -3.52 17.02
CA LYS A 237 -5.70 -2.20 16.76
C LYS A 237 -7.16 -2.34 16.35
N GLU A 238 -7.46 -3.29 15.48
CA GLU A 238 -8.82 -3.51 14.97
C GLU A 238 -9.74 -4.09 16.05
N ALA A 239 -9.23 -5.03 16.86
CA ALA A 239 -9.91 -5.52 18.06
C ALA A 239 -10.20 -4.39 19.07
N ALA A 240 -9.26 -3.46 19.27
CA ALA A 240 -9.45 -2.29 20.14
C ALA A 240 -10.52 -1.32 19.59
N LYS A 241 -10.55 -1.09 18.27
CA LYS A 241 -11.55 -0.25 17.61
C LYS A 241 -12.97 -0.80 17.84
N ILE A 242 -13.15 -2.10 17.63
CA ILE A 242 -14.44 -2.78 17.82
C ILE A 242 -14.82 -2.82 19.30
N ALA A 243 -13.88 -3.10 20.20
CA ALA A 243 -14.14 -3.09 21.63
C ALA A 243 -14.47 -1.70 22.19
N TYR A 244 -13.90 -0.62 21.64
CA TYR A 244 -14.21 0.76 22.02
C TYR A 244 -15.68 1.12 21.70
N LEU A 245 -16.15 0.73 20.51
CA LEU A 245 -17.54 0.89 20.09
C LEU A 245 -18.49 0.04 20.94
N ASN A 246 -18.18 -1.25 21.15
CA ASN A 246 -19.02 -2.20 21.88
C ASN A 246 -19.15 -1.90 23.38
N MET A 247 -18.19 -1.18 23.98
CA MET A 247 -18.30 -0.69 25.36
C MET A 247 -18.97 0.69 25.48
N GLY A 248 -19.48 1.26 24.38
CA GLY A 248 -20.23 2.52 24.40
C GLY A 248 -19.37 3.75 24.72
N PHE A 249 -18.05 3.70 24.50
CA PHE A 249 -17.15 4.83 24.78
C PHE A 249 -17.22 5.95 23.72
N GLY A 250 -18.14 5.85 22.75
CA GLY A 250 -18.46 6.87 21.75
C GLY A 250 -18.18 6.43 20.32
N ALA A 251 -18.81 7.12 19.36
CA ALA A 251 -18.47 6.99 17.95
C ALA A 251 -17.12 7.67 17.68
N ILE A 252 -16.33 7.09 16.78
CA ILE A 252 -15.02 7.60 16.38
C ILE A 252 -15.26 8.65 15.30
N ALA A 253 -14.93 9.91 15.58
CA ALA A 253 -14.90 11.00 14.62
C ALA A 253 -13.57 11.03 13.85
#